data_AF-A0A8J8PCU3-F1
#
_entry.id   AF-A0A8J8PCU3-F1
#
_cell.length_a   1.000
_cell.length_b   1.000
_cell.length_c   1.000
_cell.angle_alpha   90.00
_cell.angle_beta   90.00
_cell.angle_gamma   90.00
#
_symmetry.space_group_name_H-M   'P 1'
#
loop_
_entity.id
_entity.type
_entity.pdbx_description
1 polymer ?
#
loop_
_entity_poly.entity_id
_entity_poly.type
_entity_poly.pdbx_seq_one_letter_code
_entity_poly.pdbx_strand_id
1 'polypeptide(L)'
;MHVVVLGAGYAGVTLARKLEDSLPQEADLTIVDEAEDHLVQHEVHRVIRRPSITDAIEVPLESLFDRAEVVTARVESIDTDANEVALDTGETLTYDYGALCLGAETAFYDLPGVEDHGLPLKSVADAEAIRERALDLFDSDEPASVVVGGAGLSGVQVAGELAALADEEGASDRIEITILEQLDSVAPAFPDAFQDAVADELTARDIEIHTETAVTEATDSTVATRHEATGETDELDADLFVWTGGIAGPEAMAGDRPVVRRDLRLTKSTFALGDTARVVDADGEAVPASASAAIRAARPAAENIAKLVAWQLAGSEGFEPELTPFRFNVPGWIVSVGDGAVAQVGPEVVTGSAAKALKASVGAGYLSSIRAVQKATELVGEEIEA
;
A
#
# COMPACT_ATOMS: atom_id res chain seq x y z
N MET A 1 -12.96 14.81 -25.40
CA MET A 1 -11.70 14.09 -25.14
C MET A 1 -11.84 13.53 -23.76
N HIS A 2 -11.94 12.21 -23.62
CA HIS A 2 -12.27 11.57 -22.37
C HIS A 2 -11.04 10.94 -21.73
N VAL A 3 -10.71 11.40 -20.52
CA VAL A 3 -9.61 10.88 -19.71
C VAL A 3 -10.20 10.07 -18.55
N VAL A 4 -9.78 8.82 -18.41
CA VAL A 4 -10.25 7.91 -17.37
C VAL A 4 -9.11 7.51 -16.44
N VAL A 5 -9.33 7.61 -15.13
CA VAL A 5 -8.44 7.11 -14.08
C VAL A 5 -9.13 5.93 -13.41
N LEU A 6 -8.51 4.75 -13.41
CA LEU A 6 -9.05 3.52 -12.84
C LEU A 6 -8.36 3.22 -11.52
N GLY A 7 -9.10 3.26 -10.41
CA GLY A 7 -8.61 3.17 -9.05
C GLY A 7 -8.40 4.56 -8.42
N ALA A 8 -8.82 4.70 -7.17
CA ALA A 8 -8.76 5.89 -6.35
C ALA A 8 -7.91 5.69 -5.09
N GLY A 9 -6.89 4.83 -5.16
CA GLY A 9 -5.79 4.79 -4.19
C GLY A 9 -4.85 6.00 -4.32
N TYR A 10 -3.65 5.90 -3.73
CA TYR A 10 -2.65 6.99 -3.73
C TYR A 10 -2.34 7.55 -5.11
N ALA A 11 -2.11 6.66 -6.09
CA ALA A 11 -1.77 7.06 -7.45
C ALA A 11 -2.96 7.77 -8.12
N GLY A 12 -4.14 7.16 -8.06
CA GLY A 12 -5.35 7.60 -8.74
C GLY A 12 -5.85 8.95 -8.25
N VAL A 13 -6.06 9.10 -6.94
CA VAL A 13 -6.51 10.38 -6.36
C VAL A 13 -5.51 11.50 -6.63
N THR A 14 -4.22 11.24 -6.44
CA THR A 14 -3.18 12.25 -6.68
C THR A 14 -3.11 12.63 -8.16
N LEU A 15 -3.28 11.66 -9.07
CA LEU A 15 -3.27 11.89 -10.51
C LEU A 15 -4.51 12.67 -10.95
N ALA A 16 -5.71 12.23 -10.57
CA ALA A 16 -6.97 12.87 -10.91
C ALA A 16 -7.01 14.33 -10.42
N ARG A 17 -6.58 14.61 -9.19
CA ARG A 17 -6.46 15.98 -8.66
C ARG A 17 -5.56 16.87 -9.53
N LYS A 18 -4.43 16.33 -9.99
CA LYS A 18 -3.52 17.09 -10.88
C LYS A 18 -4.10 17.26 -12.27
N LEU A 19 -4.86 16.29 -12.77
CA LEU A 19 -5.54 16.36 -14.06
C LEU A 19 -6.69 17.37 -14.04
N GLU A 20 -7.46 17.48 -12.94
CA GLU A 20 -8.48 18.53 -12.80
C GLU A 20 -7.90 19.93 -13.04
N ASP A 21 -6.74 20.19 -12.46
CA ASP A 21 -6.03 21.48 -12.54
C ASP A 21 -5.36 21.72 -13.91
N SER A 22 -4.97 20.66 -14.64
CA SER A 22 -4.10 20.75 -15.83
C SER A 22 -4.76 20.41 -17.17
N LEU A 23 -5.86 19.67 -17.18
CA LEU A 23 -6.58 19.33 -18.41
C LEU A 23 -7.33 20.56 -18.96
N PRO A 24 -7.36 20.76 -20.30
CA PRO A 24 -8.22 21.77 -20.94
C PRO A 24 -9.69 21.58 -20.56
N GLN A 25 -10.49 22.65 -20.49
CA GLN A 25 -11.89 22.58 -20.04
C GLN A 25 -12.78 21.69 -20.94
N GLU A 26 -12.36 21.48 -22.18
CA GLU A 26 -13.05 20.65 -23.18
C GLU A 26 -12.78 19.14 -23.02
N ALA A 27 -11.90 18.76 -22.09
CA ALA A 27 -11.66 17.36 -21.76
C ALA A 27 -12.52 16.92 -20.56
N ASP A 28 -13.15 15.77 -20.69
CA ASP A 28 -13.90 15.12 -19.62
C ASP A 28 -12.93 14.26 -18.80
N LEU A 29 -13.10 14.24 -17.47
CA LEU A 29 -12.28 13.46 -16.55
C LEU A 29 -13.19 12.60 -15.69
N THR A 30 -13.00 11.29 -15.71
CA THR A 30 -13.71 10.33 -14.87
C THR A 30 -12.70 9.56 -14.01
N ILE A 31 -13.00 9.41 -12.72
CA ILE A 31 -12.31 8.49 -11.82
C ILE A 31 -13.28 7.37 -11.45
N VAL A 32 -12.81 6.13 -11.56
CA VAL A 32 -13.59 4.92 -11.26
C VAL A 32 -12.93 4.20 -10.10
N ASP A 33 -13.68 3.85 -9.07
CA ASP A 33 -13.21 3.00 -7.98
C ASP A 33 -14.36 2.12 -7.46
N GLU A 34 -14.03 0.97 -6.87
CA GLU A 34 -15.05 0.09 -6.29
C GLU A 34 -15.58 0.61 -4.95
N ALA A 35 -14.78 1.39 -4.23
CA ALA A 35 -15.15 2.01 -2.96
C ALA A 35 -15.66 3.45 -3.15
N GLU A 36 -16.50 3.91 -2.23
CA GLU A 36 -16.96 5.31 -2.18
C GLU A 36 -15.91 6.25 -1.56
N ASP A 37 -14.91 5.68 -0.88
CA ASP A 37 -13.88 6.38 -0.11
C ASP A 37 -12.47 6.08 -0.61
N HIS A 38 -11.62 7.10 -0.61
CA HIS A 38 -10.18 6.92 -0.65
C HIS A 38 -9.67 6.48 0.72
N LEU A 39 -9.06 5.29 0.79
CA LEU A 39 -8.43 4.78 2.00
C LEU A 39 -6.96 5.20 2.11
N VAL A 40 -6.60 5.83 3.24
CA VAL A 40 -5.21 6.09 3.63
C VAL A 40 -4.57 4.78 4.13
N GLN A 41 -4.36 3.86 3.19
CA GLN A 41 -3.98 2.46 3.45
C GLN A 41 -2.74 2.27 4.34
N HIS A 42 -1.78 3.20 4.33
CA HIS A 42 -0.57 3.08 5.16
C HIS A 42 -0.84 3.23 6.67
N GLU A 43 -2.03 3.67 7.06
CA GLU A 43 -2.48 3.79 8.44
C GLU A 43 -3.41 2.65 8.89
N VAL A 44 -3.79 1.73 7.99
CA VAL A 44 -4.75 0.64 8.28
C VAL A 44 -4.28 -0.26 9.43
N HIS A 45 -2.97 -0.50 9.56
CA HIS A 45 -2.40 -1.24 10.68
C HIS A 45 -2.83 -0.69 12.05
N ARG A 46 -3.01 0.64 12.19
CA ARG A 46 -3.43 1.27 13.44
C ARG A 46 -4.81 0.79 13.90
N VAL A 47 -5.70 0.42 12.98
CA VAL A 47 -7.06 -0.08 13.30
C VAL A 47 -7.01 -1.34 14.16
N ILE A 48 -5.94 -2.14 14.07
CA ILE A 48 -5.72 -3.32 14.93
C ILE A 48 -5.83 -2.94 16.41
N ARG A 49 -5.28 -1.79 16.80
CA ARG A 49 -5.26 -1.33 18.19
C ARG A 49 -6.25 -0.19 18.46
N ARG A 50 -6.46 0.67 17.48
CA ARG A 50 -7.27 1.91 17.57
C ARG A 50 -8.32 1.96 16.45
N PRO A 51 -9.45 1.23 16.57
CA PRO A 51 -10.52 1.27 15.57
C PRO A 51 -11.13 2.67 15.35
N SER A 52 -10.94 3.61 16.28
CA SER A 52 -11.37 5.01 16.14
C SER A 52 -10.73 5.72 14.94
N ILE A 53 -9.55 5.28 14.50
CA ILE A 53 -8.81 5.95 13.43
C ILE A 53 -9.48 5.79 12.06
N THR A 54 -10.39 4.82 11.88
CA THR A 54 -11.08 4.53 10.62
C THR A 54 -11.68 5.80 10.01
N ASP A 55 -12.38 6.60 10.82
CA ASP A 55 -12.97 7.86 10.38
C ASP A 55 -11.89 8.82 9.82
N ALA A 56 -10.68 8.87 10.38
CA ALA A 56 -9.63 9.77 9.92
C ALA A 56 -8.93 9.31 8.64
N ILE A 57 -9.01 8.01 8.31
CA ILE A 57 -8.29 7.39 7.18
C ILE A 57 -9.18 7.08 5.98
N GLU A 58 -10.50 7.23 6.10
CA GLU A 58 -11.46 7.16 4.99
C GLU A 58 -11.88 8.56 4.55
N VAL A 59 -11.70 8.84 3.25
CA VAL A 59 -12.00 10.15 2.66
C VAL A 59 -12.98 9.99 1.49
N PRO A 60 -14.22 10.50 1.60
CA PRO A 60 -15.22 10.35 0.54
C PRO A 60 -14.72 10.90 -0.80
N LEU A 61 -14.76 10.07 -1.85
CA LEU A 61 -14.23 10.45 -3.17
C LEU A 61 -14.95 11.66 -3.75
N GLU A 62 -16.27 11.78 -3.56
CA GLU A 62 -17.03 12.95 -3.99
C GLU A 62 -16.55 14.26 -3.34
N SER A 63 -15.98 14.20 -2.13
CA SER A 63 -15.40 15.38 -1.48
C SER A 63 -14.04 15.79 -2.07
N LEU A 64 -13.43 14.89 -2.84
CA LEU A 64 -12.09 15.05 -3.40
C LEU A 64 -12.07 15.60 -4.81
N PHE A 65 -13.20 15.91 -5.46
CA PHE A 65 -13.16 16.40 -6.83
C PHE A 65 -14.24 17.45 -7.06
N ASP A 66 -13.88 18.52 -7.78
CA ASP A 66 -14.80 19.61 -8.14
C ASP A 66 -15.31 19.45 -9.59
N ARG A 67 -14.51 18.81 -10.44
CA ARG A 67 -14.68 18.68 -11.90
C ARG A 67 -14.69 17.23 -12.35
N ALA A 68 -13.87 16.36 -11.74
CA ALA A 68 -13.86 14.95 -12.12
C ALA A 68 -15.20 14.29 -11.78
N GLU A 69 -15.74 13.51 -12.70
CA GLU A 69 -16.86 12.63 -12.42
C GLU A 69 -16.36 11.42 -11.62
N VAL A 70 -16.99 11.15 -10.48
CA VAL A 70 -16.71 9.97 -9.65
C VAL A 70 -17.71 8.88 -10.01
N VAL A 71 -17.20 7.70 -10.38
CA VAL A 71 -18.01 6.52 -10.68
C VAL A 71 -17.63 5.42 -9.70
N THR A 72 -18.57 5.05 -8.84
CA THR A 72 -18.41 3.90 -7.94
C THR A 72 -18.82 2.62 -8.66
N ALA A 73 -17.84 1.87 -9.15
CA ALA A 73 -18.01 0.60 -9.84
C ALA A 73 -16.70 -0.20 -9.82
N ARG A 74 -16.79 -1.53 -9.76
CA ARG A 74 -15.61 -2.38 -9.86
C ARG A 74 -15.23 -2.57 -11.33
N VAL A 75 -13.95 -2.40 -11.63
CA VAL A 75 -13.40 -2.73 -12.95
C VAL A 75 -13.26 -4.24 -13.07
N GLU A 76 -13.92 -4.86 -14.04
CA GLU A 76 -13.85 -6.31 -14.28
C GLU A 76 -12.76 -6.68 -15.28
N SER A 77 -12.60 -5.90 -16.34
CA SER A 77 -11.57 -6.13 -17.35
C SER A 77 -11.22 -4.87 -18.13
N ILE A 78 -9.99 -4.84 -18.66
CA ILE A 78 -9.46 -3.70 -19.40
C ILE A 78 -8.91 -4.19 -20.74
N ASP A 79 -9.41 -3.62 -21.84
CA ASP A 79 -8.85 -3.77 -23.18
C ASP A 79 -8.08 -2.49 -23.55
N THR A 80 -6.76 -2.51 -23.36
CA THR A 80 -5.89 -1.36 -23.68
C THR A 80 -5.58 -1.19 -25.17
N ASP A 81 -5.96 -2.16 -26.03
CA ASP A 81 -5.86 -2.04 -27.48
C ASP A 81 -7.11 -1.33 -28.05
N ALA A 82 -8.28 -1.62 -27.48
CA ALA A 82 -9.55 -0.97 -27.81
C ALA A 82 -9.83 0.33 -27.02
N ASN A 83 -9.08 0.56 -25.93
CA ASN A 83 -9.33 1.61 -24.92
C ASN A 83 -10.72 1.48 -24.26
N GLU A 84 -11.08 0.26 -23.90
CA GLU A 84 -12.37 -0.08 -23.28
C GLU A 84 -12.17 -0.67 -21.87
N VAL A 85 -13.11 -0.38 -20.97
CA VAL A 85 -13.13 -0.86 -19.58
C VAL A 85 -14.51 -1.42 -19.29
N ALA A 86 -14.59 -2.69 -18.94
CA ALA A 86 -15.84 -3.31 -18.50
C ALA A 86 -15.99 -3.13 -16.98
N LEU A 87 -17.17 -2.71 -16.56
CA LEU A 87 -17.55 -2.54 -15.16
C LEU A 87 -18.49 -3.65 -14.71
N ASP A 88 -18.51 -3.93 -13.41
CA ASP A 88 -19.40 -4.91 -12.78
C ASP A 88 -20.88 -4.55 -12.88
N THR A 89 -21.19 -3.28 -13.17
CA THR A 89 -22.53 -2.80 -13.50
C THR A 89 -23.05 -3.30 -14.86
N GLY A 90 -22.18 -3.91 -15.68
CA GLY A 90 -22.44 -4.29 -17.07
C GLY A 90 -22.26 -3.14 -18.07
N GLU A 91 -21.83 -1.97 -17.62
CA GLU A 91 -21.47 -0.84 -18.48
C GLU A 91 -20.05 -0.99 -19.04
N THR A 92 -19.81 -0.37 -20.19
CA THR A 92 -18.48 -0.29 -20.80
C THR A 92 -18.09 1.17 -20.98
N LEU A 93 -16.98 1.57 -20.38
CA LEU A 93 -16.40 2.89 -20.53
C LEU A 93 -15.34 2.86 -21.64
N THR A 94 -15.35 3.86 -22.51
CA THR A 94 -14.32 4.06 -23.53
C THR A 94 -13.53 5.31 -23.23
N TYR A 95 -12.22 5.33 -23.47
CA TYR A 95 -11.40 6.51 -23.22
C TYR A 95 -10.49 6.88 -24.39
N ASP A 96 -10.10 8.16 -24.45
CA ASP A 96 -9.01 8.61 -25.32
C ASP A 96 -7.65 8.45 -24.62
N TYR A 97 -7.60 8.73 -23.31
CA TYR A 97 -6.46 8.44 -22.44
C TYR A 97 -6.88 7.77 -21.13
N GLY A 98 -6.18 6.71 -20.75
CA GLY A 98 -6.45 5.92 -19.55
C GLY A 98 -5.25 5.92 -18.59
N ALA A 99 -5.52 5.84 -17.29
CA ALA A 99 -4.51 5.59 -16.28
C ALA A 99 -4.94 4.46 -15.34
N LEU A 100 -4.16 3.37 -15.33
CA LEU A 100 -4.38 2.21 -14.46
C LEU A 100 -3.72 2.48 -13.11
N CYS A 101 -4.53 2.60 -12.06
CA CYS A 101 -4.16 2.98 -10.69
C CYS A 101 -4.88 2.08 -9.65
N LEU A 102 -5.21 0.85 -10.04
CA LEU A 102 -6.00 -0.14 -9.30
C LEU A 102 -5.31 -0.72 -8.04
N GLY A 103 -4.12 -0.27 -7.70
CA GLY A 103 -3.34 -0.84 -6.60
C GLY A 103 -2.89 -2.27 -6.89
N ALA A 104 -2.85 -3.10 -5.84
CA ALA A 104 -2.40 -4.48 -5.88
C ALA A 104 -3.07 -5.31 -4.78
N GLU A 105 -3.36 -6.57 -5.11
CA GLU A 105 -3.94 -7.57 -4.21
C GLU A 105 -2.86 -8.26 -3.37
N THR A 106 -3.27 -9.04 -2.37
CA THR A 106 -2.35 -9.88 -1.59
C THR A 106 -1.93 -11.08 -2.43
N ALA A 107 -0.62 -11.36 -2.49
CA ALA A 107 -0.11 -12.56 -3.15
C ALA A 107 0.06 -13.69 -2.13
N PHE A 108 -0.67 -14.79 -2.32
CA PHE A 108 -0.53 -16.02 -1.51
C PHE A 108 0.39 -17.08 -2.14
N TYR A 109 0.87 -16.83 -3.37
CA TYR A 109 1.85 -17.64 -4.11
C TYR A 109 1.51 -19.14 -4.26
N ASP A 110 0.22 -19.49 -4.27
CA ASP A 110 -0.26 -20.87 -4.31
C ASP A 110 0.33 -21.75 -3.18
N LEU A 111 0.71 -21.14 -2.06
CA LEU A 111 1.20 -21.86 -0.88
C LEU A 111 0.01 -22.56 -0.19
N PRO A 112 0.06 -23.89 0.02
CA PRO A 112 -1.06 -24.62 0.61
C PRO A 112 -1.53 -24.00 1.94
N GLY A 113 -2.84 -23.73 2.03
CA GLY A 113 -3.50 -23.23 3.23
C GLY A 113 -3.16 -21.80 3.66
N VAL A 114 -2.20 -21.11 3.03
CA VAL A 114 -1.83 -19.73 3.41
C VAL A 114 -2.99 -18.76 3.16
N GLU A 115 -3.71 -18.90 2.04
CA GLU A 115 -4.91 -18.08 1.77
C GLU A 115 -6.09 -18.45 2.67
N ASP A 116 -6.24 -19.73 3.00
CA ASP A 116 -7.35 -20.23 3.84
C ASP A 116 -7.20 -19.85 5.32
N HIS A 117 -5.95 -19.69 5.80
CA HIS A 117 -5.65 -19.53 7.22
C HIS A 117 -4.92 -18.22 7.57
N GLY A 118 -4.34 -17.52 6.58
CA GLY A 118 -3.61 -16.27 6.79
C GLY A 118 -4.50 -15.04 6.60
N LEU A 119 -4.60 -14.20 7.63
CA LEU A 119 -5.30 -12.91 7.54
C LEU A 119 -4.42 -11.88 6.82
N PRO A 120 -4.87 -11.23 5.74
CA PRO A 120 -4.12 -10.16 5.07
C PRO A 120 -4.20 -8.84 5.87
N LEU A 121 -3.53 -7.78 5.39
CA LEU A 121 -3.73 -6.41 5.86
C LEU A 121 -3.78 -5.43 4.68
N LYS A 122 -4.94 -5.35 4.01
CA LYS A 122 -5.19 -4.46 2.87
C LYS A 122 -6.35 -3.50 3.09
N SER A 123 -7.31 -3.87 3.93
CA SER A 123 -8.54 -3.13 4.21
C SER A 123 -8.74 -2.89 5.71
N VAL A 124 -9.66 -1.98 6.06
CA VAL A 124 -10.11 -1.79 7.45
C VAL A 124 -10.69 -3.09 8.01
N ALA A 125 -11.49 -3.80 7.22
CA ALA A 125 -12.07 -5.09 7.61
C ALA A 125 -11.00 -6.14 7.94
N ASP A 126 -9.88 -6.15 7.20
CA ASP A 126 -8.75 -7.04 7.51
C ASP A 126 -8.14 -6.74 8.87
N ALA A 127 -7.93 -5.45 9.17
CA ALA A 127 -7.37 -5.01 10.45
C ALA A 127 -8.32 -5.32 11.62
N GLU A 128 -9.64 -5.15 11.41
CA GLU A 128 -10.67 -5.54 12.38
C GLU A 128 -10.70 -7.05 12.63
N ALA A 129 -10.56 -7.86 11.57
CA ALA A 129 -10.50 -9.32 11.70
C ALA A 129 -9.25 -9.79 12.47
N ILE A 130 -8.08 -9.19 12.18
CA ILE A 130 -6.85 -9.44 12.94
C ILE A 130 -7.07 -9.08 14.42
N ARG A 131 -7.68 -7.92 14.68
CA ARG A 131 -7.97 -7.44 16.03
C ARG A 131 -8.90 -8.39 16.79
N GLU A 132 -10.00 -8.79 16.17
CA GLU A 132 -10.98 -9.71 16.78
C GLU A 132 -10.30 -11.02 17.18
N ARG A 133 -9.55 -11.62 16.26
CA ARG A 133 -8.84 -12.87 16.54
C ARG A 133 -7.78 -12.72 17.63
N ALA A 134 -7.05 -11.60 17.64
CA ALA A 134 -6.07 -11.30 18.67
C ALA A 134 -6.72 -11.16 20.06
N LEU A 135 -7.81 -10.41 20.17
CA LEU A 135 -8.53 -10.27 21.44
C LEU A 135 -9.09 -11.58 21.96
N ASP A 136 -9.63 -12.44 21.09
CA ASP A 136 -10.10 -13.77 21.52
C ASP A 136 -8.98 -14.59 22.16
N LEU A 137 -7.75 -14.51 21.63
CA LEU A 137 -6.58 -15.15 22.23
C LEU A 137 -6.21 -14.48 23.57
N PHE A 138 -6.27 -13.14 23.61
CA PHE A 138 -5.94 -12.36 24.79
C PHE A 138 -7.00 -12.48 25.89
N ASP A 139 -8.22 -12.92 25.61
CA ASP A 139 -9.24 -13.20 26.64
C ASP A 139 -9.15 -14.64 27.19
N SER A 140 -8.46 -15.55 26.49
CA SER A 140 -8.46 -16.98 26.81
C SER A 140 -7.65 -17.38 28.06
N ASP A 141 -6.78 -16.50 28.56
CA ASP A 141 -5.78 -16.77 29.64
C ASP A 141 -4.82 -17.94 29.39
N GLU A 142 -4.81 -18.53 28.19
CA GLU A 142 -3.87 -19.58 27.78
C GLU A 142 -2.69 -18.97 26.99
N PRO A 143 -1.51 -19.62 27.00
CA PRO A 143 -0.42 -19.27 26.08
C PRO A 143 -0.85 -19.41 24.62
N ALA A 144 -0.46 -18.46 23.77
CA ALA A 144 -0.78 -18.49 22.35
C ALA A 144 0.36 -17.94 21.49
N SER A 145 0.47 -18.45 20.27
CA SER A 145 1.50 -18.07 19.30
C SER A 145 0.89 -17.28 18.13
N VAL A 146 1.48 -16.14 17.82
CA VAL A 146 1.09 -15.25 16.74
C VAL A 146 2.22 -15.22 15.72
N VAL A 147 1.94 -15.61 14.49
CA VAL A 147 2.91 -15.63 13.39
C VAL A 147 2.55 -14.57 12.36
N VAL A 148 3.52 -13.73 12.02
CA VAL A 148 3.41 -12.74 10.94
C VAL A 148 4.32 -13.15 9.79
N GLY A 149 3.75 -13.57 8.67
CA GLY A 149 4.48 -13.93 7.45
C GLY A 149 4.84 -12.69 6.62
N GLY A 150 6.13 -12.49 6.39
CA GLY A 150 6.71 -11.36 5.66
C GLY A 150 7.16 -10.24 6.60
N ALA A 151 8.43 -9.82 6.53
CA ALA A 151 8.96 -8.70 7.31
C ALA A 151 9.18 -7.45 6.47
N GLY A 152 8.33 -7.22 5.47
CA GLY A 152 8.15 -5.90 4.87
C GLY A 152 7.53 -4.90 5.85
N LEU A 153 7.36 -3.64 5.43
CA LEU A 153 6.84 -2.59 6.33
C LEU A 153 5.47 -2.96 6.94
N SER A 154 4.58 -3.58 6.17
CA SER A 154 3.27 -4.02 6.68
C SER A 154 3.38 -5.06 7.79
N GLY A 155 4.20 -6.09 7.62
CA GLY A 155 4.40 -7.12 8.65
C GLY A 155 5.04 -6.55 9.92
N VAL A 156 6.02 -5.65 9.76
CA VAL A 156 6.64 -4.92 10.88
C VAL A 156 5.60 -4.12 11.67
N GLN A 157 4.71 -3.42 10.97
CA GLN A 157 3.64 -2.64 11.58
C GLN A 157 2.61 -3.54 12.29
N VAL A 158 2.17 -4.61 11.65
CA VAL A 158 1.25 -5.61 12.23
C VAL A 158 1.83 -6.18 13.52
N ALA A 159 3.06 -6.70 13.47
CA ALA A 159 3.70 -7.32 14.63
C ALA A 159 3.83 -6.33 15.79
N GLY A 160 4.22 -5.09 15.48
CA GLY A 160 4.30 -4.02 16.48
C GLY A 160 2.96 -3.64 17.10
N GLU A 161 1.88 -3.53 16.31
CA GLU A 161 0.54 -3.21 16.83
C GLU A 161 -0.04 -4.37 17.67
N LEU A 162 0.20 -5.62 17.27
CA LEU A 162 -0.19 -6.81 18.04
C LEU A 162 0.55 -6.88 19.39
N ALA A 163 1.86 -6.62 19.40
CA ALA A 163 2.65 -6.56 20.63
C ALA A 163 2.14 -5.46 21.58
N ALA A 164 1.86 -4.27 21.04
CA ALA A 164 1.33 -3.17 21.83
C ALA A 164 -0.08 -3.46 22.36
N LEU A 165 -0.95 -4.08 21.55
CA LEU A 165 -2.29 -4.48 21.98
C LEU A 165 -2.22 -5.55 23.09
N ALA A 166 -1.32 -6.54 22.97
CA ALA A 166 -1.12 -7.54 24.03
C ALA A 166 -0.69 -6.91 25.36
N ASP A 167 0.14 -5.85 25.32
CA ASP A 167 0.54 -5.11 26.52
C ASP A 167 -0.62 -4.32 27.13
N GLU A 168 -1.41 -3.64 26.30
CA GLU A 168 -2.60 -2.91 26.74
C GLU A 168 -3.64 -3.81 27.41
N GLU A 169 -3.82 -5.03 26.91
CA GLU A 169 -4.73 -6.03 27.48
C GLU A 169 -4.09 -6.87 28.61
N GLY A 170 -2.80 -6.66 28.92
CA GLY A 170 -2.09 -7.36 29.99
C GLY A 170 -1.81 -8.84 29.70
N ALA A 171 -1.64 -9.19 28.43
CA ALA A 171 -1.38 -10.55 27.93
C ALA A 171 0.06 -10.79 27.44
N SER A 172 0.95 -9.78 27.48
CA SER A 172 2.32 -9.87 26.94
C SER A 172 3.16 -11.05 27.47
N ASP A 173 2.90 -11.54 28.69
CA ASP A 173 3.65 -12.64 29.30
C ASP A 173 3.26 -14.03 28.79
N ARG A 174 2.20 -14.14 27.99
CA ARG A 174 1.69 -15.40 27.44
C ARG A 174 1.48 -15.41 25.92
N ILE A 175 1.70 -14.28 25.25
CA ILE A 175 1.58 -14.18 23.80
C ILE A 175 2.98 -14.10 23.20
N GLU A 176 3.33 -15.10 22.40
CA GLU A 176 4.60 -15.13 21.66
C GLU A 176 4.34 -14.64 20.23
N ILE A 177 5.06 -13.62 19.80
CA ILE A 177 4.92 -13.03 18.45
C ILE A 177 6.19 -13.30 17.66
N THR A 178 6.07 -14.00 16.53
CA THR A 178 7.16 -14.30 15.61
C THR A 178 6.90 -13.66 14.25
N ILE A 179 7.87 -12.95 13.71
CA ILE A 179 7.85 -12.42 12.33
C ILE A 179 8.83 -13.20 11.45
N LEU A 180 8.33 -13.67 10.31
CA LEU A 180 9.07 -14.50 9.35
C LEU A 180 9.44 -13.70 8.10
N GLU A 181 10.66 -13.88 7.60
CA GLU A 181 11.13 -13.27 6.35
C GLU A 181 12.01 -14.24 5.58
N GLN A 182 11.73 -14.40 4.28
CA GLN A 182 12.52 -15.29 3.43
C GLN A 182 13.90 -14.72 3.09
N LEU A 183 14.05 -13.39 3.12
CA LEU A 183 15.31 -12.70 2.88
C LEU A 183 16.13 -12.57 4.18
N ASP A 184 17.37 -12.10 4.06
CA ASP A 184 18.37 -12.07 5.13
C ASP A 184 18.13 -10.97 6.18
N SER A 185 17.19 -10.05 5.94
CA SER A 185 16.88 -8.95 6.84
C SER A 185 15.41 -8.55 6.84
N VAL A 186 14.96 -7.94 7.94
CA VAL A 186 13.68 -7.22 7.99
C VAL A 186 13.76 -5.94 7.16
N ALA A 187 12.64 -5.54 6.55
CA ALA A 187 12.59 -4.44 5.60
C ALA A 187 13.67 -4.55 4.48
N PRO A 188 13.76 -5.68 3.75
CA PRO A 188 14.91 -6.00 2.89
C PRO A 188 15.08 -5.07 1.67
N ALA A 189 14.06 -4.30 1.32
CA ALA A 189 14.11 -3.31 0.23
C ALA A 189 14.68 -1.93 0.66
N PHE A 190 15.09 -1.78 1.91
CA PHE A 190 15.51 -0.51 2.50
C PHE A 190 17.01 -0.53 2.86
N PRO A 191 17.66 0.62 3.08
CA PRO A 191 19.09 0.65 3.42
C PRO A 191 19.40 -0.05 4.76
N ASP A 192 20.56 -0.70 4.87
CA ASP A 192 20.99 -1.50 6.03
C ASP A 192 20.77 -0.80 7.39
N ALA A 193 21.11 0.49 7.50
CA ALA A 193 20.92 1.24 8.74
C ALA A 193 19.45 1.34 9.18
N PHE A 194 18.51 1.35 8.23
CA PHE A 194 17.07 1.30 8.53
C PHE A 194 16.64 -0.12 8.90
N GLN A 195 17.16 -1.14 8.22
CA GLN A 195 16.91 -2.55 8.54
C GLN A 195 17.33 -2.87 9.99
N ASP A 196 18.56 -2.50 10.36
CA ASP A 196 19.11 -2.70 11.72
C ASP A 196 18.24 -2.04 12.78
N ALA A 197 17.85 -0.78 12.55
CA ALA A 197 17.01 -0.04 13.50
C ALA A 197 15.59 -0.61 13.62
N VAL A 198 15.03 -1.18 12.54
CA VAL A 198 13.74 -1.89 12.59
C VAL A 198 13.87 -3.18 13.37
N ALA A 199 14.93 -3.95 13.17
CA ALA A 199 15.18 -5.18 13.93
C ALA A 199 15.36 -4.90 15.43
N ASP A 200 16.10 -3.84 15.78
CA ASP A 200 16.25 -3.39 17.16
C ASP A 200 14.89 -3.02 17.79
N GLU A 201 14.01 -2.33 17.05
CA GLU A 201 12.71 -1.89 17.53
C GLU A 201 11.72 -3.06 17.72
N LEU A 202 11.77 -4.07 16.85
CA LEU A 202 11.02 -5.32 16.99
C LEU A 202 11.51 -6.12 18.21
N THR A 203 12.83 -6.32 18.34
CA THR A 203 13.44 -7.05 19.45
C THR A 203 13.15 -6.36 20.79
N ALA A 204 13.15 -5.03 20.82
CA ALA A 204 12.82 -4.25 22.03
C ALA A 204 11.36 -4.42 22.50
N ARG A 205 10.49 -5.07 21.70
CA ARG A 205 9.10 -5.42 22.01
C ARG A 205 8.90 -6.92 22.20
N ASP A 206 10.00 -7.65 22.41
CA ASP A 206 9.98 -9.10 22.58
C ASP A 206 9.36 -9.85 21.38
N ILE A 207 9.44 -9.26 20.18
CA ILE A 207 9.05 -9.92 18.92
C ILE A 207 10.24 -10.75 18.41
N GLU A 208 10.00 -12.04 18.19
CA GLU A 208 11.01 -12.95 17.64
C GLU A 208 11.11 -12.77 16.12
N ILE A 209 12.34 -12.68 15.60
CA ILE A 209 12.61 -12.45 14.18
C ILE A 209 13.28 -13.69 13.58
N HIS A 210 12.65 -14.30 12.59
CA HIS A 210 13.25 -15.38 11.78
C HIS A 210 13.44 -14.89 10.34
N THR A 211 14.65 -14.47 10.00
CA THR A 211 15.06 -14.19 8.62
C THR A 211 15.55 -15.45 7.92
N GLU A 212 15.79 -15.39 6.62
CA GLU A 212 16.14 -16.52 5.76
C GLU A 212 15.16 -17.71 5.88
N THR A 213 13.91 -17.43 6.28
CA THR A 213 12.89 -18.42 6.65
C THR A 213 11.64 -18.20 5.82
N ALA A 214 11.44 -19.04 4.81
CA ALA A 214 10.28 -18.95 3.92
C ALA A 214 9.10 -19.76 4.48
N VAL A 215 7.90 -19.17 4.46
CA VAL A 215 6.65 -19.91 4.68
C VAL A 215 6.39 -20.84 3.51
N THR A 216 6.00 -22.08 3.78
CA THR A 216 5.72 -23.09 2.76
C THR A 216 4.30 -23.62 2.76
N GLU A 217 3.64 -23.64 3.92
CA GLU A 217 2.28 -24.11 4.12
C GLU A 217 1.73 -23.52 5.42
N ALA A 218 0.41 -23.37 5.52
CA ALA A 218 -0.26 -23.04 6.77
C ALA A 218 -1.47 -23.96 6.99
N THR A 219 -1.78 -24.24 8.25
CA THR A 219 -2.98 -24.96 8.68
C THR A 219 -3.79 -24.08 9.64
N ASP A 220 -4.82 -24.63 10.28
CA ASP A 220 -5.60 -23.93 11.29
C ASP A 220 -4.84 -23.69 12.61
N SER A 221 -3.71 -24.37 12.82
CA SER A 221 -2.92 -24.25 14.06
C SER A 221 -1.41 -24.16 13.87
N THR A 222 -0.90 -24.30 12.64
CA THR A 222 0.56 -24.30 12.39
C THR A 222 0.96 -23.56 11.12
N VAL A 223 2.19 -23.07 11.09
CA VAL A 223 2.86 -22.52 9.89
C VAL A 223 4.14 -23.32 9.63
N ALA A 224 4.20 -24.00 8.49
CA ALA A 224 5.38 -24.73 8.07
C ALA A 224 6.36 -23.80 7.36
N THR A 225 7.64 -23.91 7.71
CA THR A 225 8.70 -23.04 7.18
C THR A 225 9.85 -23.85 6.58
N ARG A 226 10.65 -23.17 5.77
CA ARG A 226 11.91 -23.69 5.24
C ARG A 226 12.99 -22.62 5.32
N HIS A 227 14.12 -22.96 5.91
CA HIS A 227 15.29 -22.10 5.91
C HIS A 227 15.92 -22.09 4.50
N GLU A 228 16.09 -20.91 3.90
CA GLU A 228 16.51 -20.75 2.51
C GLU A 228 17.97 -21.16 2.26
N ALA A 229 18.88 -20.94 3.21
CA ALA A 229 20.28 -21.34 3.10
C ALA A 229 20.52 -22.86 3.31
N THR A 230 19.82 -23.48 4.26
CA THR A 230 20.08 -24.89 4.65
C THR A 230 19.10 -25.88 4.03
N GLY A 231 17.90 -25.44 3.66
CA GLY A 231 16.79 -26.27 3.24
C GLY A 231 16.13 -27.05 4.39
N GLU A 232 16.49 -26.76 5.64
CA GLU A 232 15.86 -27.33 6.83
C GLU A 232 14.42 -26.84 6.93
N THR A 233 13.51 -27.74 7.28
CA THR A 233 12.08 -27.44 7.42
C THR A 233 11.67 -27.50 8.88
N ASP A 234 10.83 -26.58 9.30
CA ASP A 234 10.29 -26.52 10.66
C ASP A 234 8.77 -26.27 10.63
N GLU A 235 8.11 -26.42 11.78
CA GLU A 235 6.70 -26.16 11.96
C GLU A 235 6.50 -25.35 13.24
N LEU A 236 5.93 -24.15 13.11
CA LEU A 236 5.64 -23.25 14.21
C LEU A 236 4.16 -23.36 14.57
N ASP A 237 3.85 -23.41 15.88
CA ASP A 237 2.48 -23.23 16.35
C ASP A 237 2.00 -21.80 15.99
N ALA A 238 0.76 -21.68 15.52
CA ALA A 238 0.18 -20.41 15.06
C ALA A 238 -1.32 -20.36 15.35
N ASP A 239 -1.68 -19.81 16.51
CA ASP A 239 -3.07 -19.56 16.88
C ASP A 239 -3.66 -18.38 16.08
N LEU A 240 -2.82 -17.43 15.68
CA LEU A 240 -3.13 -16.36 14.74
C LEU A 240 -2.01 -16.26 13.71
N PHE A 241 -2.37 -16.41 12.43
CA PHE A 241 -1.46 -16.21 11.31
C PHE A 241 -1.88 -14.97 10.50
N VAL A 242 -0.98 -13.99 10.40
CA VAL A 242 -1.16 -12.80 9.57
C VAL A 242 -0.20 -12.86 8.38
N TRP A 243 -0.71 -12.69 7.17
CA TRP A 243 0.04 -12.81 5.94
C TRP A 243 0.26 -11.45 5.25
N THR A 244 1.54 -11.08 5.13
CA THR A 244 1.99 -9.85 4.44
C THR A 244 3.13 -10.12 3.44
N GLY A 245 3.30 -11.38 3.02
CA GLY A 245 4.44 -11.87 2.22
C GLY A 245 4.55 -11.35 0.79
N GLY A 246 3.54 -10.63 0.28
CA GLY A 246 3.71 -9.84 -0.93
C GLY A 246 2.42 -9.46 -1.65
N ILE A 247 2.60 -8.98 -2.89
CA ILE A 247 1.54 -8.35 -3.66
C ILE A 247 1.45 -8.89 -5.10
N ALA A 248 0.23 -9.06 -5.58
CA ALA A 248 -0.10 -9.48 -6.95
C ALA A 248 -0.78 -8.34 -7.71
N GLY A 249 -0.83 -8.44 -9.04
CA GLY A 249 -1.67 -7.53 -9.83
C GLY A 249 -3.15 -7.78 -9.53
N PRO A 250 -4.03 -6.81 -9.77
CA PRO A 250 -5.46 -6.99 -9.57
C PRO A 250 -6.05 -8.01 -10.57
N GLU A 251 -7.18 -8.63 -10.23
CA GLU A 251 -7.88 -9.61 -11.09
C GLU A 251 -8.20 -9.03 -12.49
N ALA A 252 -8.60 -7.75 -12.55
CA ALA A 252 -8.85 -7.03 -13.80
C ALA A 252 -7.64 -6.98 -14.76
N MET A 253 -6.45 -7.23 -14.23
CA MET A 253 -5.17 -7.31 -14.94
C MET A 253 -4.63 -8.76 -15.00
N ALA A 254 -5.50 -9.75 -14.78
CA ALA A 254 -5.18 -11.18 -14.73
C ALA A 254 -4.03 -11.51 -13.75
N GLY A 255 -3.95 -10.80 -12.62
CA GLY A 255 -2.91 -10.99 -11.63
C GLY A 255 -1.54 -10.40 -11.98
N ASP A 256 -1.37 -9.79 -13.18
CA ASP A 256 -0.09 -9.24 -13.61
C ASP A 256 0.09 -7.76 -13.22
N ARG A 257 1.35 -7.39 -13.02
CA ARG A 257 1.82 -6.02 -12.78
C ARG A 257 2.76 -5.62 -13.92
N PRO A 258 2.25 -5.13 -15.06
CA PRO A 258 3.08 -4.88 -16.23
C PRO A 258 4.24 -3.94 -15.92
N VAL A 259 5.35 -4.08 -16.66
CA VAL A 259 6.51 -3.21 -16.49
C VAL A 259 6.32 -1.93 -17.29
N VAL A 260 6.35 -0.78 -16.62
CA VAL A 260 6.39 0.54 -17.26
C VAL A 260 7.72 1.21 -16.98
N ARG A 261 8.17 2.05 -17.91
CA ARG A 261 9.46 2.77 -17.79
C ARG A 261 9.24 4.21 -17.33
N ARG A 262 10.30 5.00 -17.45
CA ARG A 262 10.38 6.41 -17.02
C ARG A 262 9.22 7.31 -17.45
N ASP A 263 8.48 7.05 -18.51
CA ASP A 263 7.34 7.89 -18.92
C ASP A 263 5.98 7.38 -18.40
N LEU A 264 5.98 6.24 -17.69
CA LEU A 264 4.82 5.58 -17.09
C LEU A 264 3.77 5.08 -18.10
N ARG A 265 4.11 5.04 -19.40
CA ARG A 265 3.21 4.54 -20.45
C ARG A 265 3.23 3.02 -20.52
N LEU A 266 2.04 2.43 -20.54
CA LEU A 266 1.80 1.04 -20.88
C LEU A 266 1.55 0.88 -22.39
N THR A 267 0.71 1.74 -22.94
CA THR A 267 0.42 1.82 -24.38
C THR A 267 0.52 3.27 -24.89
N LYS A 268 0.04 3.54 -26.10
CA LYS A 268 0.01 4.92 -26.61
C LYS A 268 -0.97 5.81 -25.85
N SER A 269 -2.09 5.26 -25.42
CA SER A 269 -3.19 5.98 -24.75
C SER A 269 -3.29 5.63 -23.27
N THR A 270 -2.60 4.57 -22.80
CA THR A 270 -2.74 4.08 -21.43
C THR A 270 -1.45 4.24 -20.63
N PHE A 271 -1.58 4.78 -19.42
CA PHE A 271 -0.55 4.87 -18.39
C PHE A 271 -0.82 3.86 -17.28
N ALA A 272 0.20 3.44 -16.55
CA ALA A 272 0.03 2.62 -15.35
C ALA A 272 0.91 3.15 -14.21
N LEU A 273 0.33 3.27 -13.01
CA LEU A 273 0.94 3.92 -11.85
C LEU A 273 0.68 3.11 -10.57
N GLY A 274 1.48 3.42 -9.54
CA GLY A 274 1.37 2.76 -8.24
C GLY A 274 1.66 1.28 -8.35
N ASP A 275 1.04 0.50 -7.47
CA ASP A 275 1.35 -0.92 -7.34
C ASP A 275 0.75 -1.77 -8.47
N THR A 276 -0.13 -1.21 -9.30
CA THR A 276 -0.67 -1.87 -10.50
C THR A 276 0.42 -2.20 -11.52
N ALA A 277 1.56 -1.50 -11.49
CA ALA A 277 2.67 -1.72 -12.39
C ALA A 277 3.99 -1.90 -11.64
N ARG A 278 4.95 -2.56 -12.30
CA ARG A 278 6.36 -2.54 -11.90
C ARG A 278 7.04 -1.38 -12.62
N VAL A 279 7.41 -0.33 -11.88
CA VAL A 279 7.98 0.89 -12.48
C VAL A 279 9.50 0.82 -12.49
N VAL A 280 10.09 1.13 -13.63
CA VAL A 280 11.54 1.39 -13.79
C VAL A 280 11.72 2.87 -14.11
N ASP A 281 12.47 3.57 -13.28
CA ASP A 281 12.56 5.03 -13.36
C ASP A 281 13.55 5.53 -14.44
N ALA A 282 13.77 6.84 -14.48
CA ALA A 282 14.66 7.50 -15.44
C ALA A 282 16.14 7.13 -15.31
N ASP A 283 16.59 6.64 -14.15
CA ASP A 283 17.94 6.15 -13.92
C ASP A 283 18.09 4.64 -14.19
N GLY A 284 16.97 3.97 -14.50
CA GLY A 284 16.93 2.53 -14.76
C GLY A 284 16.78 1.70 -13.49
N GLU A 285 16.44 2.34 -12.38
CA GLU A 285 16.27 1.68 -11.09
C GLU A 285 14.83 1.21 -10.92
N ALA A 286 14.65 0.05 -10.28
CA ALA A 286 13.33 -0.45 -9.91
C ALA A 286 12.76 0.44 -8.79
N VAL A 287 11.53 0.89 -8.96
CA VAL A 287 10.84 1.72 -7.97
C VAL A 287 10.09 0.82 -6.98
N PRO A 288 10.23 1.03 -5.66
CA PRO A 288 9.53 0.23 -4.67
C PRO A 288 8.02 0.48 -4.71
N ALA A 289 7.25 -0.59 -4.50
CA ALA A 289 5.81 -0.53 -4.28
C ALA A 289 5.52 0.21 -2.96
N SER A 290 5.09 1.46 -3.07
CA SER A 290 4.87 2.33 -1.91
C SER A 290 3.94 3.49 -2.24
N ALA A 291 3.21 3.97 -1.23
CA ALA A 291 2.41 5.19 -1.33
C ALA A 291 3.23 6.39 -1.82
N SER A 292 4.47 6.55 -1.34
CA SER A 292 5.36 7.63 -1.75
C SER A 292 5.72 7.56 -3.24
N ALA A 293 6.01 6.36 -3.76
CA ALA A 293 6.24 6.17 -5.20
C ALA A 293 5.00 6.51 -6.02
N ALA A 294 3.82 6.02 -5.61
CA ALA A 294 2.54 6.28 -6.25
C ALA A 294 2.22 7.79 -6.35
N ILE A 295 2.31 8.51 -5.22
CA ILE A 295 2.07 9.97 -5.15
C ILE A 295 3.05 10.73 -6.05
N ARG A 296 4.33 10.33 -6.07
CA ARG A 296 5.37 11.02 -6.84
C ARG A 296 5.26 10.76 -8.33
N ALA A 297 4.89 9.55 -8.74
CA ALA A 297 4.66 9.18 -10.14
C ALA A 297 3.47 9.93 -10.75
N ALA A 298 2.46 10.28 -9.93
CA ALA A 298 1.27 10.99 -10.40
C ALA A 298 1.59 12.36 -11.04
N ARG A 299 2.64 13.06 -10.60
CA ARG A 299 3.01 14.36 -11.19
C ARG A 299 3.47 14.26 -12.66
N PRO A 300 4.55 13.53 -13.00
CA PRO A 300 4.97 13.40 -14.39
C PRO A 300 3.89 12.75 -15.26
N ALA A 301 3.10 11.80 -14.72
CA ALA A 301 1.97 11.23 -15.45
C ALA A 301 0.91 12.28 -15.81
N ALA A 302 0.49 13.13 -14.85
CA ALA A 302 -0.46 14.19 -15.12
C ALA A 302 0.07 15.18 -16.17
N GLU A 303 1.34 15.59 -16.06
CA GLU A 303 1.99 16.47 -17.04
C GLU A 303 2.01 15.81 -18.44
N ASN A 304 2.28 14.52 -18.52
CA ASN A 304 2.33 13.76 -19.77
C ASN A 304 0.95 13.63 -20.43
N ILE A 305 -0.06 13.21 -19.66
CA ILE A 305 -1.43 13.07 -20.14
C ILE A 305 -1.95 14.44 -20.61
N ALA A 306 -1.77 15.51 -19.82
CA ALA A 306 -2.22 16.84 -20.20
C ALA A 306 -1.54 17.37 -21.49
N LYS A 307 -0.23 17.15 -21.66
CA LYS A 307 0.50 17.50 -22.89
C LYS A 307 -0.08 16.76 -24.10
N LEU A 308 -0.35 15.47 -23.96
CA LEU A 308 -0.87 14.62 -25.03
C LEU A 308 -2.30 15.00 -25.42
N VAL A 309 -3.18 15.20 -24.43
CA VAL A 309 -4.54 15.71 -24.60
C VAL A 309 -4.54 17.05 -25.35
N ALA A 310 -3.73 18.01 -24.89
CA ALA A 310 -3.66 19.33 -25.52
C ALA A 310 -3.13 19.26 -26.96
N TRP A 311 -2.14 18.41 -27.21
CA TRP A 311 -1.59 18.18 -28.55
C TRP A 311 -2.63 17.56 -29.50
N GLN A 312 -3.41 16.57 -29.03
CA GLN A 312 -4.48 15.98 -29.84
C GLN A 312 -5.62 16.96 -30.10
N LEU A 313 -6.04 17.74 -29.11
CA LEU A 313 -7.07 18.78 -29.28
C LEU A 313 -6.63 19.88 -30.26
N ALA A 314 -5.31 20.14 -30.34
CA ALA A 314 -4.72 21.06 -31.33
C ALA A 314 -4.61 20.44 -32.74
N GLY A 315 -5.15 19.25 -32.98
CA GLY A 315 -5.17 18.59 -34.29
C GLY A 315 -3.98 17.67 -34.57
N SER A 316 -3.16 17.35 -33.56
CA SER A 316 -2.00 16.46 -33.68
C SER A 316 -0.99 16.88 -34.75
N GLU A 317 -0.83 18.19 -34.98
CA GLU A 317 0.17 18.70 -35.91
C GLU A 317 1.59 18.57 -35.34
N GLY A 318 2.54 18.15 -36.19
CA GLY A 318 3.95 18.02 -35.82
C GLY A 318 4.28 16.71 -35.10
N PHE A 319 5.31 16.75 -34.23
CA PHE A 319 5.75 15.59 -33.45
C PHE A 319 4.97 15.53 -32.13
N GLU A 320 4.73 14.29 -31.67
CA GLU A 320 4.19 14.05 -30.33
C GLU A 320 5.09 14.73 -29.27
N PRO A 321 4.52 15.38 -28.25
CA PRO A 321 5.28 16.13 -27.26
C PRO A 321 6.25 15.24 -26.47
N GLU A 322 7.38 15.82 -26.06
CA GLU A 322 8.32 15.15 -25.17
C GLU A 322 7.71 14.95 -23.78
N LEU A 323 7.71 13.69 -23.36
CA LEU A 323 7.17 13.26 -22.07
C LEU A 323 8.18 13.52 -20.95
N THR A 324 7.68 14.09 -19.87
CA THR A 324 8.40 14.27 -18.61
C THR A 324 8.76 12.90 -18.03
N PRO A 325 10.04 12.60 -17.79
CA PRO A 325 10.45 11.35 -17.18
C PRO A 325 10.22 11.39 -15.65
N PHE A 326 9.81 10.25 -15.10
CA PHE A 326 9.74 9.96 -13.68
C PHE A 326 11.08 9.46 -13.17
N ARG A 327 11.59 10.13 -12.13
CA ARG A 327 12.77 9.72 -11.36
C ARG A 327 12.31 9.59 -9.91
N PHE A 328 12.51 8.42 -9.32
CA PHE A 328 12.08 8.20 -7.95
C PHE A 328 13.11 8.78 -6.99
N ASN A 329 12.64 9.60 -6.05
CA ASN A 329 13.48 10.13 -4.99
C ASN A 329 12.61 10.47 -3.78
N VAL A 330 13.03 10.01 -2.61
CA VAL A 330 12.39 10.27 -1.33
C VAL A 330 13.41 10.83 -0.34
N PRO A 331 13.00 11.76 0.54
CA PRO A 331 13.91 12.32 1.54
C PRO A 331 14.29 11.29 2.63
N GLY A 332 13.54 10.19 2.72
CA GLY A 332 13.66 9.25 3.81
C GLY A 332 12.57 8.19 3.80
N TRP A 333 12.70 7.27 4.76
CA TRP A 333 11.79 6.15 5.00
C TRP A 333 11.32 6.19 6.44
N ILE A 334 10.12 5.69 6.69
CA ILE A 334 9.54 5.71 8.02
C ILE A 334 8.58 4.55 8.22
N VAL A 335 8.63 3.94 9.40
CA VAL A 335 7.75 2.84 9.80
C VAL A 335 7.46 2.91 11.29
N SER A 336 6.22 2.63 11.67
CA SER A 336 5.80 2.45 13.06
C SER A 336 6.04 1.00 13.48
N VAL A 337 6.33 0.80 14.76
CA VAL A 337 6.43 -0.52 15.39
C VAL A 337 5.69 -0.42 16.73
N GLY A 338 4.37 -0.64 16.72
CA GLY A 338 3.50 -0.34 17.87
C GLY A 338 3.65 1.10 18.34
N ASP A 339 4.08 1.29 19.59
CA ASP A 339 4.36 2.61 20.19
C ASP A 339 5.67 3.26 19.77
N GLY A 340 6.45 2.57 18.95
CA GLY A 340 7.72 3.01 18.41
C GLY A 340 7.62 3.45 16.96
N ALA A 341 8.71 4.04 16.49
CA ALA A 341 8.88 4.32 15.08
C ALA A 341 10.37 4.40 14.75
N VAL A 342 10.69 4.01 13.52
CA VAL A 342 12.00 4.18 12.91
C VAL A 342 11.84 5.11 11.73
N ALA A 343 12.66 6.15 11.65
CA ALA A 343 12.70 7.05 10.52
C ALA A 343 14.14 7.25 10.05
N GLN A 344 14.41 7.03 8.77
CA GLN A 344 15.68 7.39 8.14
C GLN A 344 15.48 8.66 7.33
N VAL A 345 16.29 9.70 7.55
CA VAL A 345 16.31 10.92 6.74
C VAL A 345 17.73 11.18 6.26
N GLY A 346 17.95 10.98 4.95
CA GLY A 346 19.31 10.92 4.41
C GLY A 346 20.12 9.79 5.05
N PRO A 347 21.34 10.06 5.57
CA PRO A 347 22.17 9.03 6.22
C PRO A 347 21.82 8.79 7.69
N GLU A 348 20.97 9.64 8.30
CA GLU A 348 20.69 9.59 9.73
C GLU A 348 19.43 8.76 10.00
N VAL A 349 19.50 7.90 11.01
CA VAL A 349 18.35 7.16 11.54
C VAL A 349 17.96 7.76 12.88
N VAL A 350 16.67 8.01 13.05
CA VAL A 350 16.08 8.49 14.30
C VAL A 350 14.97 7.54 14.74
N THR A 351 14.85 7.34 16.05
CA THR A 351 13.83 6.50 16.67
C THR A 351 13.07 7.25 17.76
N GLY A 352 12.06 6.60 18.36
CA GLY A 352 11.29 7.16 19.47
C GLY A 352 10.43 8.37 19.07
N SER A 353 10.27 9.32 19.98
CA SER A 353 9.33 10.45 19.80
C SER A 353 9.60 11.31 18.56
N ALA A 354 10.86 11.45 18.14
CA ALA A 354 11.21 12.19 16.93
C ALA A 354 10.73 11.47 15.67
N ALA A 355 10.91 10.14 15.60
CA ALA A 355 10.40 9.33 14.52
C ALA A 355 8.86 9.33 14.50
N LYS A 356 8.20 9.22 15.66
CA LYS A 356 6.73 9.32 15.74
C LYS A 356 6.19 10.64 15.19
N ALA A 357 6.81 11.76 15.58
CA ALA A 357 6.42 13.07 15.06
C ALA A 357 6.61 13.18 13.54
N LEU A 358 7.67 12.59 12.99
CA LEU A 358 7.86 12.51 11.55
C LEU A 358 6.76 11.67 10.88
N LYS A 359 6.35 10.54 11.49
CA LYS A 359 5.33 9.63 10.95
C LYS A 359 3.98 10.32 10.85
N ALA A 360 3.53 10.95 11.94
CA ALA A 360 2.30 11.74 11.95
C ALA A 360 2.30 12.85 10.87
N SER A 361 3.46 13.47 10.61
CA SER A 361 3.57 14.51 9.58
C SER A 361 3.39 13.99 8.15
N VAL A 362 3.72 12.71 7.88
CA VAL A 362 3.60 12.12 6.54
C VAL A 362 2.13 11.94 6.16
N GLY A 363 1.33 11.31 7.04
CA GLY A 363 -0.10 11.11 6.82
C GLY A 363 -0.84 12.44 6.68
N ALA A 364 -0.59 13.38 7.60
CA ALA A 364 -1.17 14.71 7.57
C ALA A 364 -0.77 15.51 6.31
N GLY A 365 0.50 15.41 5.91
CA GLY A 365 1.03 16.06 4.71
C GLY A 365 0.38 15.52 3.44
N TYR A 366 0.15 14.21 3.36
CA TYR A 366 -0.55 13.58 2.25
C TYR A 366 -2.03 14.02 2.19
N LEU A 367 -2.78 13.89 3.29
CA LEU A 367 -4.18 14.30 3.36
C LEU A 367 -4.37 15.78 3.00
N SER A 368 -3.46 16.64 3.49
CA SER A 368 -3.44 18.06 3.10
C SER A 368 -3.21 18.26 1.60
N SER A 369 -2.33 17.45 0.97
CA SER A 369 -2.02 17.54 -0.45
C SER A 369 -3.21 17.19 -1.37
N ILE A 370 -4.16 16.39 -0.89
CA ILE A 370 -5.41 16.05 -1.58
C ILE A 370 -6.60 16.91 -1.14
N ARG A 371 -6.34 18.01 -0.40
CA ARG A 371 -7.31 18.96 0.19
C ARG A 371 -8.22 18.38 1.28
N ALA A 372 -7.89 17.22 1.86
CA ALA A 372 -8.59 16.61 2.99
C ALA A 372 -8.08 17.16 4.35
N VAL A 373 -8.12 18.48 4.54
CA VAL A 373 -7.48 19.17 5.69
C VAL A 373 -8.11 18.81 7.03
N GLN A 374 -9.43 18.57 7.06
CA GLN A 374 -10.10 18.13 8.28
C GLN A 374 -9.60 16.75 8.72
N LYS A 375 -9.58 15.77 7.79
CA LYS A 375 -9.04 14.43 8.02
C LYS A 375 -7.57 14.47 8.44
N ALA A 376 -6.78 15.36 7.84
CA ALA A 376 -5.38 15.57 8.25
C ALA A 376 -5.25 16.00 9.72
N THR A 377 -6.19 16.81 10.22
CA THR A 377 -6.19 17.27 11.61
C THR A 377 -6.66 16.17 12.56
N GLU A 378 -7.67 15.41 12.16
CA GLU A 378 -8.19 14.25 12.90
C GLU A 378 -7.09 13.17 13.05
N LEU A 379 -6.40 12.82 11.96
CA LEU A 379 -5.29 11.84 11.98
C LEU A 379 -4.14 12.26 12.90
N VAL A 380 -3.78 13.54 12.91
CA VAL A 380 -2.74 14.05 13.84
C VAL A 380 -3.20 13.95 15.29
N GLY A 381 -4.49 14.15 15.56
CA GLY A 381 -5.06 13.95 16.89
C GLY A 381 -4.87 12.50 17.37
N GLU A 382 -5.31 11.54 16.56
CA GLU A 382 -5.20 10.11 16.86
C GLU A 382 -3.72 9.66 17.03
N GLU A 383 -2.81 10.11 16.17
CA GLU A 383 -1.38 9.76 16.25
C GLU A 383 -0.64 10.42 17.43
N ILE A 384 -1.14 11.53 17.99
CA ILE A 384 -0.55 12.17 19.18
C ILE A 384 -1.07 11.54 20.47
N GLU A 385 -2.31 11.04 20.46
CA GLU A 385 -2.92 10.35 21.60
C GLU A 385 -2.45 8.89 21.73
N ALA A 386 -1.83 8.33 20.68
CA ALA A 386 -1.12 7.04 20.66
C ALA A 386 0.35 7.16 21.13
#